data_AF-A0A5D0MN09-F1
#
_entry.id   AF-A0A5D0MN09-F1
#
_cell.length_a   1.000
_cell.length_b   1.000
_cell.length_c   1.000
_cell.angle_alpha   90.00
_cell.angle_beta   90.00
_cell.angle_gamma   90.00
#
_symmetry.space_group_name_H-M   'P 1'
#
loop_
_entity.id
_entity.type
_entity.pdbx_description
1 polymer ?
#
loop_
_entity_poly.entity_id
_entity_poly.type
_entity_poly.pdbx_seq_one_letter_code
_entity_poly.pdbx_strand_id
1 'polypeptide(L)' 'MVPEIDEENISERFIYSYCLVYRVESERILIVAIIYGKRLLEHISERTKDSL' A
#
# COMPACT_ATOMS: atom_id res chain seq x y z
N MET A 1 -1.81 -11.06 12.70
CA MET A 1 -2.37 -11.71 11.50
C MET A 1 -2.73 -10.61 10.52
N VAL A 2 -2.01 -10.55 9.39
CA VAL A 2 -2.37 -9.72 8.24
C VAL A 2 -3.49 -10.47 7.51
N PRO A 3 -4.54 -9.81 6.99
CA PRO A 3 -5.53 -10.50 6.19
C PRO A 3 -4.84 -11.08 4.96
N GLU A 4 -4.83 -12.40 4.82
CA GLU A 4 -4.55 -13.06 3.56
C GLU A 4 -5.61 -12.59 2.56
N ILE A 5 -5.22 -11.68 1.66
CA ILE A 5 -6.03 -11.33 0.50
C ILE A 5 -5.94 -12.54 -0.44
N ASP A 6 -6.87 -13.47 -0.26
CA ASP A 6 -7.11 -14.65 -1.11
C ASP A 6 -7.75 -14.23 -2.47
N GLU A 7 -7.31 -13.10 -3.02
CA GLU A 7 -7.68 -12.63 -4.35
C GLU A 7 -6.41 -12.59 -5.19
N GLU A 8 -6.09 -13.71 -5.86
CA GLU A 8 -4.88 -13.98 -6.64
C GLU A 8 -4.49 -12.93 -7.72
N ASN A 9 -5.23 -11.83 -7.87
CA ASN A 9 -4.99 -10.82 -8.90
C ASN A 9 -4.83 -9.38 -8.37
N ILE A 10 -4.79 -9.14 -7.04
CA ILE A 10 -4.45 -7.81 -6.51
C ILE A 10 -2.94 -7.70 -6.30
N SER A 11 -2.31 -6.77 -6.99
CA SER A 11 -0.88 -6.47 -6.91
C SER A 11 -0.62 -5.13 -6.25
N GLU A 12 0.44 -5.08 -5.47
CA GLU A 12 0.97 -3.87 -4.86
C GLU A 12 2.25 -3.44 -5.59
N ARG A 13 2.35 -2.15 -5.93
CA ARG A 13 3.57 -1.59 -6.52
C ARG A 13 3.95 -0.26 -5.90
N PHE A 14 5.19 -0.17 -5.45
CA PHE A 14 5.76 1.06 -4.94
C PHE A 14 6.25 1.93 -6.09
N ILE A 15 5.70 3.15 -6.19
CA ILE A 15 6.10 4.17 -7.17
C ILE A 15 6.37 5.46 -6.38
N TYR A 16 7.65 5.84 -6.32
CA TYR A 16 8.14 6.88 -5.41
C TYR A 16 7.69 6.61 -3.96
N SER A 17 7.02 7.59 -3.33
CA SER A 17 6.49 7.50 -1.98
C SER A 17 5.06 6.97 -1.92
N TYR A 18 4.55 6.35 -2.99
CA TYR A 18 3.18 5.83 -3.05
C TYR A 18 3.19 4.30 -3.23
N CYS A 19 2.22 3.63 -2.63
CA CYS A 19 1.85 2.26 -2.96
C CYS A 19 0.59 2.30 -3.84
N LEU A 20 0.70 1.73 -5.04
CA LEU A 20 -0.40 1.54 -5.96
C LEU A 20 -0.95 0.13 -5.75
N VAL A 21 -2.25 0.04 -5.44
CA VAL A 21 -2.97 -1.23 -5.36
C VAL A 21 -3.83 -1.36 -6.59
N TYR A 22 -3.60 -2.38 -7.40
CA TYR A 22 -4.26 -2.55 -8.68
C TYR A 22 -4.49 -4.01 -9.02
N ARG A 23 -5.40 -4.24 -9.96
CA ARG A 23 -5.67 -5.54 -10.56
C ARG A 23 -5.50 -5.44 -12.08
N VAL A 24 -4.79 -6.40 -12.67
CA VAL A 24 -4.73 -6.54 -14.13
C VAL A 24 -5.85 -7.47 -14.56
N GLU A 25 -6.67 -7.02 -15.49
CA GLU A 25 -7.72 -7.80 -16.13
C GLU A 25 -7.41 -7.89 -17.63
N SER A 26 -8.12 -8.75 -18.37
CA SER A 26 -7.83 -9.04 -19.77
C SER A 26 -7.84 -7.81 -20.69
N GLU A 27 -8.66 -6.81 -20.39
CA GLU A 27 -8.85 -5.62 -21.25
C GLU A 27 -8.53 -4.30 -20.55
N ARG A 28 -8.26 -4.32 -19.24
CA ARG A 28 -8.07 -3.11 -18.45
C ARG A 28 -7.23 -3.35 -17.20
N ILE A 29 -6.73 -2.26 -16.65
CA ILE A 29 -6.11 -2.25 -15.32
C ILE A 29 -7.06 -1.50 -14.39
N LEU A 30 -7.51 -2.17 -13.33
CA LEU A 30 -8.34 -1.55 -12.30
C LEU A 30 -7.44 -1.01 -11.19
N ILE A 31 -7.44 0.30 -10.99
CA ILE A 31 -6.77 0.92 -9.84
C ILE A 31 -7.74 0.90 -8.66
N VAL A 32 -7.40 0.14 -7.63
CA VAL A 32 -8.24 -0.04 -6.43
C VAL A 32 -7.95 1.06 -5.42
N ALA A 33 -6.68 1.39 -5.21
CA ALA A 33 -6.27 2.43 -4.29
C ALA A 33 -4.89 3.02 -4.64
N ILE A 34 -4.67 4.26 -4.19
CA ILE A 34 -3.36 4.92 -4.16
C ILE A 34 -3.11 5.35 -2.72
N ILE A 35 -2.06 4.79 -2.11
CA ILE A 35 -1.71 5.01 -0.71
C ILE A 35 -0.42 5.81 -0.64
N TYR A 36 -0.43 6.96 0.04
CA TYR A 36 0.79 7.73 0.26
C TYR A 36 1.59 7.18 1.45
N GLY A 37 2.75 6.59 1.16
CA GLY A 37 3.64 5.98 2.15
C GLY A 37 4.24 6.96 3.15
N LYS A 38 4.33 8.27 2.83
CA LYS A 38 4.84 9.27 3.77
C LYS A 38 3.97 9.37 5.03
N ARG A 39 2.65 9.24 4.90
CA ARG A 39 1.72 9.27 6.06
C ARG A 39 1.95 8.07 6.99
N LEU A 40 2.32 6.91 6.45
CA LEU A 40 2.60 5.73 7.27
C LEU A 40 3.94 5.86 8.02
N LEU A 41 4.98 6.38 7.35
CA LEU A 41 6.31 6.58 7.96
C LEU A 41 6.34 7.74 8.95
N GLU A 42 5.60 8.83 8.73
CA GLU A 42 5.48 9.95 9.67
C GLU A 42 4.88 9.47 11.00
N HIS A 43 3.80 8.69 10.96
CA HIS A 43 3.19 8.14 12.18
C HIS A 43 4.06 7.09 12.90
N ILE A 44 4.92 6.36 12.20
CA ILE A 44 5.88 5.43 12.83
C ILE A 44 7.04 6.23 13.46
N SER A 45 7.54 7.24 12.75
CA SER A 45 8.59 8.13 13.25
C SER A 45 8.17 8.86 14.52
N GLU A 46 6.94 9.41 14.55
CA GLU A 46 6.35 10.04 15.73
C GLU A 46 6.30 9.08 16.92
N ARG A 47 5.75 7.87 16.73
CA ARG A 47 5.67 6.87 17.81
C ARG A 47 7.02 6.36 18.31
N THR A 48 8.05 6.37 17.46
CA THR A 48 9.39 5.93 17.85
C THR A 48 10.16 7.03 18.59
N LYS A 49 9.87 8.30 18.33
CA LYS A 49 10.42 9.45 19.08
C LYS A 49 9.90 9.54 20.50
N ASP A 50 8.65 9.15 20.74
CA ASP A 50 8.05 9.20 22.09
C ASP A 50 8.50 8.03 23.00
N SER A 51 9.28 7.09 22.47
CA SER A 51 9.78 5.90 23.20
C SER A 51 11.30 5.93 23.46
N LEU A 52 11.96 7.08 23.25
CA LEU A 52 13.40 7.31 23.48
C LEU A 52 13.65 8.48 24.44
#